data_AF-A0A2A4RDG4-F1
#
_entry.id   AF-A0A2A4RDG4-F1
#
_cell.length_a   1.000
_cell.length_b   1.000
_cell.length_c   1.000
_cell.angle_alpha   90.00
_cell.angle_beta   90.00
_cell.angle_gamma   90.00
#
_symmetry.space_group_name_H-M   'P 1'
#
loop_
_entity.id
_entity.type
_entity.pdbx_description
1 polymer ?
#
loop_
_entity_poly.entity_id
_entity_poly.type
_entity_poly.pdbx_seq_one_letter_code
_entity_poly.pdbx_strand_id
1 'polypeptide(L)' 'MDLISKIGQILLILGIIYLWNKYIVKLIIGKVIGFHKKNNKQNLNKQPMKFFVKNELNIINISIIFY' A
#
# COMPACT_ATOMS: atom_id res chain seq x y z
N MET A 1 -16.77 -26.55 15.62
CA MET A 1 -16.84 -25.08 15.46
C MET A 1 -18.21 -24.75 14.89
N ASP A 2 -19.00 -24.02 15.66
CA ASP A 2 -20.35 -23.63 15.24
C ASP A 2 -20.31 -22.73 14.01
N LEU A 3 -21.40 -22.75 13.23
CA LEU A 3 -21.53 -22.02 11.98
C LEU A 3 -21.26 -20.51 12.17
N ILE A 4 -21.71 -19.95 13.31
CA ILE A 4 -21.46 -18.57 13.73
C ILE A 4 -19.96 -18.30 13.93
N SER A 5 -19.24 -19.22 14.56
CA SER A 5 -17.80 -19.10 14.78
C SER A 5 -17.02 -19.07 13.46
N LYS A 6 -17.43 -19.89 12.48
CA LYS A 6 -16.82 -19.89 11.14
C LYS A 6 -17.07 -18.57 10.39
N ILE A 7 -18.30 -18.06 10.41
CA ILE A 7 -18.63 -16.77 9.78
C ILE A 7 -17.83 -15.63 10.43
N GLY A 8 -17.74 -15.61 11.76
CA GLY A 8 -16.95 -14.60 12.48
C GLY A 8 -15.47 -14.61 12.09
N GLN A 9 -14.87 -15.79 11.92
CA GLN A 9 -13.48 -15.91 11.46
C GLN A 9 -13.29 -15.40 10.04
N ILE A 10 -14.21 -15.71 9.13
CA ILE A 10 -14.16 -15.21 7.75
C ILE A 10 -14.25 -13.68 7.73
N LEU A 11 -15.18 -13.09 8.47
CA LEU A 11 -15.32 -11.63 8.57
C LEU A 11 -14.09 -10.97 9.18
N LEU A 12 -13.46 -11.61 10.17
CA LEU A 12 -12.24 -11.11 10.79
C LEU A 12 -11.07 -11.12 9.80
N ILE A 13 -10.90 -12.19 9.01
CA ILE A 13 -9.89 -12.28 7.96
C ILE A 13 -10.12 -11.18 6.92
N LEU A 14 -11.36 -11.02 6.43
CA LEU A 14 -11.72 -9.97 5.48
C LEU A 14 -11.46 -8.57 6.05
N GLY A 15 -11.75 -8.35 7.33
CA GLY A 15 -11.46 -7.09 8.02
C GLY A 15 -9.96 -6.80 8.09
N ILE A 16 -9.13 -7.79 8.41
CA ILE A 16 -7.67 -7.65 8.44
C ILE A 16 -7.14 -7.31 7.04
N ILE A 17 -7.58 -8.03 6.00
CA ILE A 17 -7.20 -7.77 4.61
C ILE A 17 -7.59 -6.34 4.20
N TYR A 18 -8.82 -5.92 4.51
CA TYR A 18 -9.29 -4.57 4.22
C TYR A 18 -8.43 -3.49 4.91
N LEU A 19 -8.15 -3.66 6.20
CA LEU A 19 -7.31 -2.72 6.95
C LEU A 19 -5.87 -2.70 6.42
N TRP A 20 -5.33 -3.86 6.06
CA TRP A 20 -4.01 -3.98 5.46
C TRP A 20 -3.92 -3.19 4.15
N ASN A 21 -4.86 -3.43 3.23
CA ASN A 21 -4.85 -2.78 1.92
C ASN A 21 -5.06 -1.28 2.06
N LYS A 22 -5.99 -0.86 2.91
CA LYS A 22 -6.30 0.56 3.09
C LYS A 22 -5.16 1.36 3.72
N TYR A 23 -4.49 0.80 4.73
CA TYR A 23 -3.55 1.58 5.55
C TYR A 23 -2.09 1.22 5.29
N ILE A 24 -1.75 -0.07 5.23
CA ILE A 24 -0.35 -0.50 5.17
C ILE A 24 0.25 -0.21 3.79
N VAL A 25 -0.49 -0.50 2.71
CA VAL A 25 -0.02 -0.23 1.33
C VAL A 25 0.31 1.26 1.12
N LYS A 26 -0.62 2.13 1.53
CA LYS A 26 -0.43 3.59 1.44
C LYS A 26 0.74 4.08 2.30
N LEU A 27 0.90 3.54 3.51
CA LEU A 27 2.00 3.90 4.40
C LEU A 27 3.37 3.48 3.85
N ILE A 28 3.50 2.25 3.33
CA ILE A 28 4.77 1.74 2.81
C ILE A 28 5.20 2.55 1.58
N ILE A 29 4.31 2.71 0.59
CA ILE A 29 4.63 3.43 -0.65
C ILE A 29 4.95 4.90 -0.34
N GLY A 30 4.13 5.55 0.49
CA GLY A 30 4.36 6.93 0.91
C GLY A 30 5.67 7.13 1.67
N LYS A 31 6.05 6.18 2.56
CA LYS A 31 7.33 6.24 3.27
C LYS A 31 8.52 6.09 2.33
N VAL A 32 8.48 5.14 1.39
CA VAL A 32 9.56 4.94 0.42
C VAL A 32 9.75 6.18 -0.45
N ILE A 33 8.66 6.73 -0.98
CA ILE A 33 8.71 7.94 -1.80
C ILE A 33 9.19 9.14 -0.98
N GLY A 34 8.69 9.29 0.25
CA GLY A 34 9.12 10.33 1.18
C GLY A 34 10.61 10.24 1.51
N PHE A 35 11.14 9.03 1.73
CA PHE A 35 12.57 8.78 1.95
C PHE A 35 13.41 9.25 0.76
N HIS A 36 13.02 8.90 -0.46
CA HIS A 36 13.73 9.33 -1.65
C HIS A 36 13.61 10.85 -1.90
N LYS A 37 12.44 11.44 -1.63
CA LYS A 37 12.24 12.90 -1.70
C LYS A 37 13.12 13.66 -0.69
N LYS A 38 13.33 13.09 0.50
CA LYS A 38 14.13 13.71 1.55
C LYS A 38 15.64 13.52 1.33
N ASN A 39 16.06 12.30 1.03
CA ASN A 39 17.47 11.88 1.09
C ASN A 39 18.13 11.72 -0.29
N ASN A 40 17.34 11.69 -1.37
CA ASN A 40 17.83 11.37 -2.72
C ASN A 40 17.35 12.40 -3.77
N LYS A 41 17.34 13.69 -3.37
CA LYS A 41 16.83 14.81 -4.18
C LYS A 41 17.44 14.90 -5.57
N GLN A 42 18.73 14.62 -5.70
CA GLN A 42 19.47 14.67 -6.98
C GLN A 42 19.02 13.61 -7.99
N ASN A 43 18.37 12.52 -7.53
CA ASN A 43 17.94 11.40 -8.37
C ASN A 43 16.42 11.36 -8.57
N LEU A 44 15.65 12.29 -7.98
CA LEU A 44 14.18 12.36 -8.14
C LEU A 44 13.75 12.54 -9.60
N ASN A 45 14.54 13.26 -10.39
CA ASN A 45 14.26 13.51 -11.80
C ASN A 45 14.85 12.45 -12.73
N LYS A 46 15.60 11.48 -12.20
CA LYS A 46 16.13 10.36 -12.97
C LYS A 46 15.14 9.20 -12.95
N GLN A 47 15.10 8.46 -14.04
CA GLN A 47 14.40 7.18 -14.04
C GLN A 47 15.19 6.17 -13.21
N PRO A 48 14.53 5.20 -12.55
CA PRO A 48 13.08 5.00 -12.53
C PRO A 48 12.35 5.85 -11.47
N MET A 49 13.06 6.55 -10.58
CA MET A 49 12.47 7.27 -9.46
C MET A 49 11.42 8.32 -9.89
N LYS A 50 11.69 9.05 -10.98
CA LYS A 50 10.75 10.02 -11.55
C LYS A 50 9.38 9.40 -11.88
N PHE A 51 9.35 8.15 -12.33
CA PHE A 51 8.13 7.42 -12.62
C PHE A 51 7.35 7.09 -11.33
N PHE A 52 8.05 6.56 -10.32
CA PHE A 52 7.44 6.23 -9.02
C PHE A 52 6.85 7.45 -8.32
N VAL A 53 7.56 8.58 -8.33
CA VAL A 53 7.08 9.83 -7.71
C VAL A 53 5.86 10.39 -8.45
N LYS A 54 5.87 10.39 -9.78
CA LYS A 54 4.78 10.97 -10.59
C LYS A 54 3.51 10.11 -10.55
N ASN A 55 3.66 8.80 -10.41
CA ASN A 55 2.55 7.84 -10.42
C ASN A 55 2.22 7.29 -9.02
N GLU A 56 2.67 7.96 -7.95
CA GLU A 56 2.49 7.54 -6.55
C GLU A 56 1.05 7.09 -6.24
N LEU A 57 0.06 7.92 -6.58
CA LEU A 57 -1.36 7.61 -6.35
C LEU A 57 -1.82 6.38 -7.15
N ASN A 58 -1.40 6.26 -8.42
CA ASN A 58 -1.77 5.14 -9.28
C ASN A 58 -1.15 3.83 -8.78
N ILE A 59 0.10 3.87 -8.31
CA ILE A 59 0.77 2.70 -7.74
C ILE A 59 0.07 2.26 -6.47
N ILE A 60 -0.29 3.19 -5.58
CA ILE A 60 -1.08 2.89 -4.38
C ILE A 60 -2.40 2.24 -4.76
N ASN A 61 -3.14 2.81 -5.71
CA ASN A 61 -4.44 2.27 -6.13
C ASN A 61 -4.32 0.87 -6.76
N ILE A 62 -3.31 0.64 -7.60
CA ILE A 62 -3.04 -0.68 -8.19
C ILE A 62 -2.65 -1.68 -7.10
N SER A 63 -1.76 -1.31 -6.18
CA SER A 63 -1.32 -2.18 -5.09
C SER A 63 -2.45 -2.53 -4.10
N ILE A 64 -3.46 -1.66 -3.95
CA ILE A 64 -4.68 -1.95 -3.17
C ILE A 64 -5.59 -2.97 -3.86
N ILE A 65 -5.53 -3.08 -5.18
CA ILE A 65 -6.37 -4.01 -5.97
C ILE A 65 -5.74 -5.41 -6.06
N PHE A 66 -4.40 -5.50 -6.08
CA PHE A 66 -3.67 -6.77 -6.20
C PHE A 66 -3.51 -7.55 -4.89
N TYR A 67 -3.85 -6.94 -3.76
CA TYR A 67 -3.89 -7.54 -2.42
C TYR A 67 -5.30 -7.41 -1.84
#